data_AF-A0AAV0WQZ8-F1
#
_entry.id   AF-A0AAV0WQZ8-F1
#
_cell.length_a   1.000
_cell.length_b   1.000
_cell.length_c   1.000
_cell.angle_alpha   90.00
_cell.angle_beta   90.00
_cell.angle_gamma   90.00
#
_symmetry.space_group_name_H-M   'P 1'
#
loop_
_entity.id
_entity.type
_entity.pdbx_description
1 polymer ?
#
loop_
_entity_poly.entity_id
_entity_poly.type
_entity_poly.pdbx_seq_one_letter_code
_entity_poly.pdbx_strand_id
1 'polypeptide(L)'
;MPQLAIFVRYVSKDLEVVEELLDLVTLKNSTRGCDIKEALDGVLQKHAVPIFNIVSIATDGAPSMTGTKQGLIGLLKADTSYPDFLPVHCIFTENI
;
A
#
# COMPACT_ATOMS: atom_id res chain seq x y z
N MET A 1 -17.42 -6.14 -6.51
CA MET A 1 -16.65 -5.95 -5.26
C MET A 1 -15.34 -5.26 -5.62
N PRO A 2 -14.92 -4.23 -4.87
CA PRO A 2 -13.67 -3.53 -5.13
C PRO A 2 -12.47 -4.47 -5.00
N GLN A 3 -11.45 -4.28 -5.83
CA GLN A 3 -10.17 -4.98 -5.74
C GLN A 3 -9.09 -3.99 -5.29
N LEU A 4 -8.15 -4.48 -4.50
CA LEU A 4 -6.92 -3.78 -4.12
C LEU A 4 -5.75 -4.51 -4.78
N ALA A 5 -5.14 -3.89 -5.78
CA ALA A 5 -3.89 -4.35 -6.35
C ALA A 5 -2.72 -3.75 -5.55
N ILE A 6 -1.81 -4.58 -5.08
CA ILE A 6 -0.63 -4.15 -4.32
C ILE A 6 0.60 -4.51 -5.12
N PHE A 7 1.37 -3.50 -5.49
CA PHE A 7 2.66 -3.65 -6.15
C PHE A 7 3.78 -3.38 -5.16
N VAL A 8 4.89 -4.09 -5.33
CA VAL A 8 6.15 -3.78 -4.64
C VAL A 8 7.17 -3.30 -5.65
N ARG A 9 7.93 -2.27 -5.27
CA ARG A 9 9.04 -1.74 -6.05
C ARG A 9 10.29 -1.73 -5.20
N TYR A 10 11.33 -2.41 -5.65
CA TYR A 10 12.57 -2.56 -4.88
C TYR A 10 13.80 -2.66 -5.78
N VAL A 11 14.98 -2.55 -5.17
CA VAL A 11 16.26 -2.80 -5.85
C VAL A 11 16.68 -4.24 -5.55
N SER A 12 16.88 -5.04 -6.60
CA SER A 12 17.27 -6.44 -6.47
C SER A 12 18.76 -6.57 -6.08
N LYS A 13 19.20 -7.81 -5.79
CA LYS A 13 20.61 -8.10 -5.54
C LYS A 13 21.50 -7.80 -6.75
N ASP A 14 20.92 -7.86 -7.95
CA ASP A 14 21.60 -7.55 -9.20
C ASP A 14 21.59 -6.05 -9.52
N LEU A 15 21.17 -5.20 -8.56
CA LEU A 15 21.07 -3.74 -8.67
C LEU A 15 20.03 -3.25 -9.67
N GLU A 16 19.08 -4.11 -10.04
CA GLU A 16 17.98 -3.77 -10.94
C GLU A 16 16.79 -3.22 -10.16
N VAL A 17 16.12 -2.21 -10.71
CA VAL A 17 14.84 -1.74 -10.19
C VAL A 17 13.75 -2.66 -10.69
N VAL A 18 13.12 -3.39 -9.77
CA VAL A 18 12.04 -4.33 -10.04
C VAL A 18 10.73 -3.73 -9.52
N GLU A 19 9.68 -3.84 -10.32
CA GLU A 19 8.30 -3.53 -9.94
C GLU A 19 7.42 -4.72 -10.33
N GLU A 20 6.69 -5.28 -9.36
CA GLU A 20 5.88 -6.47 -9.58
C GLU A 20 4.60 -6.48 -8.73
N LEU A 21 3.57 -7.17 -9.23
CA LEU A 21 2.31 -7.36 -8.51
C LEU A 21 2.53 -8.37 -7.39
N LEU A 22 2.42 -7.92 -6.14
CA LEU A 22 2.53 -8.76 -4.96
C LEU A 22 1.25 -9.57 -4.72
N ASP A 23 0.10 -8.89 -4.78
CA ASP A 23 -1.21 -9.54 -4.61
C ASP A 23 -2.36 -8.71 -5.18
N LEU A 24 -3.47 -9.40 -5.44
CA LEU A 24 -4.75 -8.80 -5.82
C LEU A 24 -5.82 -9.25 -4.85
N VAL A 25 -6.24 -8.35 -3.95
CA VAL A 25 -7.13 -8.67 -2.85
C VAL A 25 -8.54 -8.13 -3.10
N THR A 26 -9.54 -9.00 -3.00
CA THR A 26 -10.94 -8.57 -3.01
C THR A 26 -11.32 -7.96 -1.66
N LEU A 27 -11.72 -6.69 -1.67
CA LEU A 27 -12.25 -6.01 -0.48
C LEU A 27 -13.72 -6.40 -0.29
N LYS A 28 -13.99 -7.24 0.72
CA LYS A 28 -15.32 -7.84 0.93
C LYS A 28 -16.37 -6.86 1.45
N ASN A 29 -15.95 -5.87 2.24
CA ASN A 29 -16.87 -5.00 2.99
C ASN A 29 -16.97 -3.61 2.38
N SER A 30 -15.85 -2.89 2.30
CA SER A 30 -15.82 -1.50 1.85
C SER A 30 -14.41 -1.09 1.39
N THR A 31 -14.27 0.12 0.84
CA THR A 31 -13.00 0.73 0.41
C THR A 31 -12.53 1.84 1.36
N ARG A 32 -12.93 1.82 2.64
CA ARG A 32 -12.40 2.77 3.63
C ARG A 32 -10.92 2.48 3.90
N GLY A 33 -10.17 3.50 4.32
CA GLY A 33 -8.74 3.35 4.59
C GLY A 33 -8.41 2.24 5.61
N CYS A 34 -9.28 1.99 6.60
CA CYS A 34 -9.07 0.91 7.57
C CYS A 34 -9.20 -0.49 6.96
N ASP A 35 -10.18 -0.70 6.08
CA ASP A 35 -10.37 -1.98 5.38
C ASP A 35 -9.20 -2.21 4.39
N ILE A 36 -8.69 -1.15 3.79
CA ILE A 36 -7.50 -1.18 2.91
C ILE A 36 -6.23 -1.48 3.72
N LYS A 37 -6.05 -0.86 4.90
CA LYS A 37 -4.91 -1.14 5.79
C LYS A 37 -4.92 -2.59 6.25
N GLU A 38 -6.06 -3.11 6.68
CA GLU A 38 -6.20 -4.51 7.10
C GLU A 38 -5.81 -5.47 5.97
N ALA A 39 -6.27 -5.19 4.74
CA ALA A 39 -5.87 -5.96 3.57
C ALA A 39 -4.36 -5.86 3.27
N LEU A 40 -3.77 -4.66 3.36
CA LEU A 40 -2.34 -4.44 3.18
C LEU A 40 -1.51 -5.20 4.22
N ASP A 41 -1.84 -5.06 5.51
CA ASP A 41 -1.16 -5.76 6.61
C ASP A 41 -1.19 -7.28 6.39
N GLY A 42 -2.35 -7.81 6.00
CA GLY A 42 -2.52 -9.24 5.67
C GLY A 42 -1.65 -9.68 4.49
N VAL A 43 -1.52 -8.86 3.44
CA VAL A 43 -0.67 -9.16 2.28
C VAL A 43 0.81 -9.11 2.65
N LEU A 44 1.24 -8.08 3.40
CA LEU A 44 2.64 -7.98 3.85
C LEU A 44 3.02 -9.18 4.72
N GLN A 45 2.12 -9.60 5.63
CA GLN A 45 2.33 -10.80 6.43
C GLN A 45 2.37 -12.08 5.58
N LYS A 46 1.42 -12.25 4.65
CA LYS A 46 1.32 -13.42 3.76
C LYS A 46 2.60 -13.64 2.95
N HIS A 47 3.18 -12.56 2.44
CA HIS A 47 4.39 -12.60 1.60
C HIS A 47 5.69 -12.33 2.38
N ALA A 48 5.62 -12.26 3.72
CA ALA A 48 6.75 -11.98 4.60
C ALA A 48 7.53 -10.72 4.22
N VAL A 49 6.84 -9.68 3.72
CA VAL A 49 7.42 -8.39 3.38
C VAL A 49 7.69 -7.62 4.68
N PRO A 50 8.95 -7.28 5.00
CA PRO A 50 9.26 -6.61 6.25
C PRO A 50 8.81 -5.15 6.21
N ILE A 51 7.88 -4.76 7.09
CA ILE A 51 7.34 -3.39 7.18
C ILE A 51 8.45 -2.34 7.34
N PHE A 52 9.51 -2.66 8.09
CA PHE A 52 10.63 -1.74 8.33
C PHE A 52 11.45 -1.39 7.07
N ASN A 53 11.29 -2.15 5.97
CA ASN A 53 11.94 -1.85 4.69
C ASN A 53 11.09 -0.93 3.79
N ILE A 54 9.89 -0.54 4.23
CA ILE A 54 9.03 0.35 3.46
C ILE A 54 9.58 1.78 3.58
N VAL A 55 10.06 2.32 2.45
CA VAL A 55 10.58 3.69 2.36
C VAL A 55 9.59 4.67 1.72
N SER A 56 8.64 4.15 0.95
CA SER A 56 7.64 4.96 0.24
C SER A 56 6.39 4.15 -0.04
N ILE A 57 5.24 4.83 -0.10
CA ILE A 57 3.95 4.25 -0.48
C ILE A 57 3.31 5.17 -1.50
N ALA A 58 3.01 4.62 -2.67
CA ALA A 58 2.36 5.31 -3.75
C ALA A 58 0.87 4.92 -3.83
N THR A 59 -0.04 5.89 -3.97
CA THR A 59 -1.50 5.64 -3.97
C THR A 59 -2.21 6.40 -5.09
N ASP A 60 -3.38 5.92 -5.50
CA ASP A 60 -4.21 6.46 -6.60
C ASP A 60 -4.84 7.85 -6.33
N GLY A 61 -4.59 8.43 -5.17
CA GLY A 61 -5.10 9.75 -4.81
C GLY A 61 -6.47 9.77 -4.16
N ALA A 62 -7.21 8.67 -4.17
CA ALA A 62 -8.57 8.63 -3.63
C ALA A 62 -8.60 9.06 -2.16
N PRO A 63 -9.67 9.72 -1.66
CA PRO A 63 -9.74 10.16 -0.26
C PRO A 63 -9.57 9.02 0.76
N SER A 64 -9.98 7.80 0.41
CA SER A 64 -9.78 6.60 1.22
C SER A 64 -8.31 6.16 1.31
N MET A 65 -7.46 6.59 0.38
CA MET A 65 -6.02 6.33 0.38
C MET A 65 -5.24 7.49 1.03
N THR A 66 -5.54 8.73 0.65
CA THR A 66 -4.72 9.91 1.00
C THR A 66 -5.19 10.69 2.22
N GLY A 67 -6.39 10.42 2.73
CA GLY A 67 -6.96 11.13 3.88
C GLY A 67 -6.06 11.09 5.12
N THR A 68 -5.86 12.25 5.76
CA THR A 68 -4.88 12.41 6.86
C THR A 68 -5.27 11.73 8.18
N LYS A 69 -6.55 11.42 8.37
CA LYS A 69 -7.06 10.72 9.57
C LYS A 69 -7.59 9.33 9.28
N GLN A 70 -8.42 9.21 8.23
CA GLN A 70 -9.16 7.98 7.90
C GLN A 70 -8.72 7.35 6.57
N GLY A 71 -7.81 8.00 5.84
CA GLY A 71 -7.22 7.41 4.64
C GLY A 71 -6.06 6.50 5.02
N LEU A 72 -5.72 5.55 4.12
CA LEU A 72 -4.61 4.62 4.32
C LEU A 72 -3.33 5.33 4.81
N ILE A 73 -2.87 6.36 4.11
CA ILE A 73 -1.64 7.10 4.47
C ILE A 73 -1.72 7.70 5.88
N GLY A 74 -2.87 8.28 6.24
CA GLY A 74 -3.08 8.83 7.58
C GLY A 74 -3.04 7.75 8.67
N LEU A 75 -3.66 6.59 8.39
CA LEU A 75 -3.67 5.46 9.31
C LEU A 75 -2.29 4.83 9.49
N LEU A 76 -1.53 4.67 8.41
CA LEU A 76 -0.17 4.14 8.47
C LEU A 76 0.77 5.08 9.23
N LYS A 77 0.66 6.40 9.04
CA LYS A 77 1.45 7.39 9.79
C LYS A 77 1.12 7.43 11.29
N ALA A 78 -0.10 7.05 11.68
CA ALA A 78 -0.50 6.97 13.08
C ALA A 78 -0.12 5.64 13.76
N ASP A 79 0.28 4.63 12.99
CA ASP A 79 0.64 3.30 13.47
C ASP A 79 2.15 3.22 13.73
N THR A 80 2.54 3.06 14.99
CA THR A 80 3.96 3.02 15.41
C THR A 80 4.72 1.80 14.92
N SER A 81 4.05 0.80 14.32
CA SER A 81 4.71 -0.35 13.70
C SER A 81 5.29 -0.03 12.31
N TYR A 82 4.80 1.03 11.66
CA TYR A 82 5.31 1.49 10.37
C TYR A 82 6.46 2.48 10.57
N PRO A 83 7.53 2.41 9.77
CA PRO A 83 8.58 3.41 9.79
C PRO A 83 8.06 4.74 9.21
N ASP A 84 8.84 5.81 9.37
CA ASP A 84 8.63 6.99 8.54
C ASP A 84 8.82 6.63 7.06
N PHE A 85 7.88 7.03 6.21
CA PHE A 85 7.90 6.77 4.77
C PHE A 85 7.45 8.01 3.99
N LEU A 86 7.87 8.08 2.72
CA LEU A 86 7.43 9.12 1.78
C LEU A 86 6.11 8.73 1.10
N PRO A 87 4.99 9.42 1.37
CA PRO A 87 3.78 9.23 0.60
C PRO A 87 3.94 9.84 -0.80
N VAL A 88 3.64 9.07 -1.83
CA VAL A 88 3.66 9.52 -3.22
C VAL A 88 2.25 9.42 -3.77
N HIS A 89 1.83 10.45 -4.49
CA HIS A 89 0.59 10.41 -5.26
C HIS A 89 0.92 9.86 -6.65
N CYS A 90 0.38 8.69 -6.99
CA CYS A 90 0.49 8.17 -8.34
C CYS A 90 -0.29 9.12 -9.28
N ILE A 91 0.36 9.59 -10.33
CA ILE A 91 -0.29 10.41 -11.37
C ILE A 91 -1.05 9.52 -12.35
N PHE A 92 -0.64 8.26 -12.48
CA PHE A 92 -1.31 7.26 -13.29
C PHE A 92 -2.22 6.40 -12.42
N THR A 93 -3.53 6.60 -12.57
CA THR A 93 -4.51 5.55 -12.35
C THR A 93 -4.58 4.73 -13.64
N GLU A 94 -3.90 3.58 -13.68
CA GLU A 94 -4.28 2.60 -14.71
C GLU A 94 -5.70 2.15 -14.37
N ASN A 95 -6.67 2.61 -15.17
CA ASN A 95 -8.01 2.04 -15.16
C ASN A 95 -7.89 0.61 -15.69
N ILE A 96 -7.65 -0.34 -14.78
CA ILE A 96 -7.84 -1.78 -15.02
C ILE A 96 -9.27 -2.15 -14.62
#